data_AF-A0A968YV62-F1
#
_entry.id   AF-A0A968YV62-F1
#
_cell.length_a   1.000
_cell.length_b   1.000
_cell.length_c   1.000
_cell.angle_alpha   90.00
_cell.angle_beta   90.00
_cell.angle_gamma   90.00
#
_symmetry.space_group_name_H-M   'P 1'
#
loop_
_entity.id
_entity.type
_entity.pdbx_description
1 polymer ?
#
loop_
_entity_poly.entity_id
_entity_poly.type
_entity_poly.pdbx_seq_one_letter_code
_entity_poly.pdbx_strand_id
1 'polypeptide(L)'
;MIQKTPIIIASTIASLSVCGMAIAVVHQISTEQAQSYPSGEASYPFDRCYPSAFERPASVNQFKVGPVTWWEVRAKSVRFRNGQNLLHFRTEGKKCKWSNRNRPTFRLDYMPKSTAVDFAMQHYKPMLDACKTINRSVKNVKAFCVRDMQKGLQGSIFFPEEVEALTSMKIDVNSIQGSRIISRSENIK
;
A
#
# COMPACT_ATOMS: atom_id res chain seq x y z
N MET A 1 18.46 -74.97 -5.24
CA MET A 1 17.86 -73.63 -5.41
C MET A 1 18.81 -72.62 -4.76
N ILE A 2 19.61 -71.91 -5.56
CA ILE A 2 20.55 -70.89 -5.07
C ILE A 2 20.03 -69.57 -5.62
N GLN A 3 19.63 -68.70 -4.70
CA GLN A 3 18.94 -67.45 -4.97
C GLN A 3 19.98 -66.37 -5.32
N LYS A 4 19.74 -65.70 -6.46
CA LYS A 4 20.56 -64.60 -6.96
C LYS A 4 20.35 -63.36 -6.09
N THR A 5 21.42 -62.71 -5.64
CA THR A 5 21.38 -61.35 -5.10
C THR A 5 22.17 -60.43 -6.02
N PRO A 6 21.53 -59.46 -6.69
CA PRO A 6 22.26 -58.38 -7.32
C PRO A 6 22.55 -57.27 -6.29
N ILE A 7 23.82 -56.89 -6.26
CA ILE A 7 24.33 -55.64 -5.68
C ILE A 7 23.80 -54.48 -6.54
N ILE A 8 23.14 -53.50 -5.94
CA ILE A 8 22.90 -52.19 -6.56
C ILE A 8 23.53 -51.11 -5.68
N ILE A 9 24.52 -50.44 -6.27
CA ILE A 9 25.27 -49.32 -5.74
C ILE A 9 24.50 -48.03 -6.00
N ALA A 10 24.65 -47.09 -5.07
CA ALA A 10 24.50 -45.64 -5.21
C ALA A 10 23.09 -45.07 -5.46
N SER A 11 22.64 -44.24 -4.52
CA SER A 11 22.90 -42.79 -4.60
C SER A 11 22.02 -42.08 -3.58
N THR A 12 22.67 -41.47 -2.60
CA THR A 12 22.12 -40.39 -1.78
C THR A 12 21.59 -39.29 -2.68
N ILE A 13 20.27 -39.13 -2.76
CA ILE A 13 19.65 -37.90 -3.26
C ILE A 13 19.13 -37.15 -2.03
N ALA A 14 19.97 -36.22 -1.57
CA ALA A 14 19.55 -35.11 -0.75
C ALA A 14 18.39 -34.39 -1.48
N SER A 15 17.19 -34.51 -0.93
CA SER A 15 16.04 -33.70 -1.35
C SER A 15 16.18 -32.30 -0.73
N LEU A 16 17.17 -31.55 -1.22
CA LEU A 16 17.16 -30.10 -1.17
C LEU A 16 16.04 -29.64 -2.11
N SER A 17 14.82 -29.59 -1.59
CA SER A 17 13.70 -28.97 -2.29
C SER A 17 13.99 -27.47 -2.40
N VAL A 18 14.40 -27.10 -3.60
CA VAL A 18 14.56 -25.74 -4.10
C VAL A 18 13.20 -25.04 -4.03
N CYS A 19 12.89 -24.40 -2.91
CA CYS A 19 11.95 -23.27 -2.84
C CYS A 19 12.72 -21.95 -2.72
N GLY A 20 13.81 -21.84 -3.47
CA GLY A 20 14.67 -20.65 -3.58
C GLY A 20 14.35 -19.76 -4.77
N MET A 21 13.15 -19.85 -5.36
CA MET A 21 12.76 -18.99 -6.48
C MET A 21 11.37 -18.40 -6.23
N ALA A 22 11.36 -17.14 -5.79
CA ALA A 22 10.40 -16.09 -6.19
C ALA A 22 10.29 -14.92 -5.17
N ILE A 23 11.32 -14.57 -4.39
CA ILE A 23 11.32 -13.29 -3.63
C ILE A 23 11.94 -12.14 -4.46
N ALA A 24 11.81 -12.21 -5.79
CA ALA A 24 12.18 -11.13 -6.70
C ALA A 24 10.96 -10.46 -7.35
N VAL A 25 9.73 -10.94 -7.09
CA VAL A 25 8.49 -10.41 -7.72
C VAL A 25 7.72 -9.45 -6.79
N VAL A 26 8.11 -9.31 -5.52
CA VAL A 26 7.40 -8.42 -4.58
C VAL A 26 7.82 -6.94 -4.72
N HIS A 27 8.86 -6.62 -5.51
CA HIS A 27 9.27 -5.24 -5.76
C HIS A 27 8.44 -4.50 -6.85
N GLN A 28 7.36 -5.09 -7.38
CA GLN A 28 6.68 -4.53 -8.56
C GLN A 28 5.15 -4.44 -8.52
N ILE A 29 4.49 -4.67 -7.39
CA ILE A 29 3.03 -4.43 -7.26
C ILE A 29 2.69 -3.73 -5.93
N SER A 30 3.38 -2.62 -5.69
CA SER A 30 2.73 -1.44 -5.11
C SER A 30 3.02 -0.30 -6.06
N THR A 31 2.39 -0.33 -7.23
CA THR A 31 1.96 0.96 -7.73
C THR A 31 0.83 1.40 -6.80
N GLU A 32 1.19 2.10 -5.72
CA GLU A 32 0.68 3.47 -5.64
C GLU A 32 0.89 3.98 -7.07
N GLN A 33 -0.14 3.91 -7.92
CA GLN A 33 -0.01 4.53 -9.22
C GLN A 33 0.14 6.00 -8.86
N ALA A 34 1.39 6.44 -8.73
CA ALA A 34 1.82 7.75 -9.14
C ALA A 34 1.30 7.85 -10.57
N GLN A 35 0.04 8.25 -10.70
CA GLN A 35 -0.53 8.51 -11.99
C GLN A 35 0.31 9.68 -12.48
N SER A 36 0.94 9.47 -13.63
CA SER A 36 1.42 10.59 -14.44
C SER A 36 0.34 11.66 -14.42
N TYR A 37 0.74 12.91 -14.20
CA TYR A 37 -0.12 14.10 -14.12
C TYR A 37 -1.45 13.91 -14.85
N PRO A 38 -2.61 14.01 -14.17
CA PRO A 38 -3.90 13.76 -14.82
C PRO A 38 -4.02 14.67 -16.05
N SER A 39 -4.16 14.06 -17.23
CA SER A 39 -4.26 14.76 -18.51
C SER A 39 -5.71 14.84 -18.98
N GLY A 40 -6.06 15.86 -19.77
CA GLY A 40 -7.42 16.05 -20.30
C GLY A 40 -8.42 16.52 -19.23
N GLU A 41 -9.70 16.16 -19.38
CA GLU A 41 -10.79 16.61 -18.50
C GLU A 41 -10.61 16.20 -17.01
N ALA A 42 -9.82 15.16 -16.74
CA ALA A 42 -9.47 14.73 -15.39
C ALA A 42 -8.56 15.73 -14.64
N SER A 43 -7.91 16.66 -15.34
CA SER A 43 -7.09 17.71 -14.74
C SER A 43 -7.95 18.83 -14.14
N TYR A 44 -9.22 18.98 -14.56
CA TYR A 44 -10.03 20.16 -14.27
C TYR A 44 -10.32 20.40 -12.77
N PRO A 45 -10.62 19.39 -11.92
CA PRO A 45 -10.75 19.61 -10.47
C PRO A 45 -9.40 19.83 -9.80
N PHE A 46 -8.35 19.21 -10.33
CA PHE A 46 -6.99 19.27 -9.79
C PHE A 46 -6.35 20.65 -10.03
N ASP A 47 -6.31 21.12 -11.28
CA ASP A 47 -5.66 22.37 -11.72
C ASP A 47 -6.25 23.61 -11.04
N ARG A 48 -7.51 23.52 -10.58
CA ARG A 48 -8.15 24.60 -9.81
C ARG A 48 -7.59 24.70 -8.38
N CYS A 49 -7.27 23.56 -7.77
CA CYS A 49 -6.91 23.50 -6.36
C CYS A 49 -5.39 23.42 -6.14
N TYR A 50 -4.65 22.90 -7.12
CA TYR A 50 -3.20 22.96 -7.19
C TYR A 50 -2.78 24.29 -7.83
N PRO A 51 -2.05 25.17 -7.11
CA PRO A 51 -1.74 26.49 -7.64
C PRO A 51 -0.98 26.42 -8.96
N SER A 52 -1.49 27.12 -9.98
CA SER A 52 -0.88 27.22 -11.31
C SER A 52 0.52 27.83 -11.31
N ALA A 53 0.90 28.54 -10.23
CA ALA A 53 2.25 29.06 -10.02
C ALA A 53 3.26 27.98 -9.61
N PHE A 54 2.82 26.77 -9.29
CA PHE A 54 3.71 25.66 -8.98
C PHE A 54 4.04 24.86 -10.24
N GLU A 55 5.28 24.37 -10.32
CA GLU A 55 5.69 23.41 -11.32
C GLU A 55 4.77 22.18 -11.30
N ARG A 56 4.71 21.47 -12.44
CA ARG A 56 4.06 20.16 -12.49
C ARG A 56 4.64 19.26 -11.39
N PRO A 57 3.78 18.61 -10.58
CA PRO A 57 4.22 17.74 -9.51
C PRO A 57 5.00 16.54 -10.06
N ALA A 58 5.88 16.00 -9.22
CA ALA A 58 6.60 14.77 -9.50
C ALA A 58 5.66 13.56 -9.49
N SER A 59 4.67 13.55 -8.60
CA SER A 59 3.62 12.53 -8.58
C SER A 59 2.30 13.08 -8.04
N VAL A 60 1.21 12.49 -8.52
CA VAL A 60 -0.15 12.74 -8.01
C VAL A 60 -0.80 11.40 -7.71
N ASN A 61 -1.27 11.26 -6.49
CA ASN A 61 -2.13 10.18 -6.06
C ASN A 61 -3.54 10.73 -5.86
N GLN A 62 -4.56 10.03 -6.35
CA GLN A 62 -5.96 10.42 -6.17
C GLN A 62 -6.78 9.28 -5.58
N PHE A 63 -7.78 9.65 -4.79
CA PHE A 63 -8.65 8.71 -4.10
C PHE A 63 -10.06 9.29 -3.97
N LYS A 64 -11.07 8.56 -4.43
CA LYS A 64 -12.46 9.05 -4.49
C LYS A 64 -13.36 8.34 -3.47
N VAL A 65 -14.09 9.11 -2.67
CA VAL A 65 -15.13 8.63 -1.74
C VAL A 65 -16.39 9.42 -1.98
N GLY A 66 -17.39 8.77 -2.60
CA GLY A 66 -18.61 9.43 -3.02
C GLY A 66 -18.33 10.61 -3.96
N PRO A 67 -18.82 11.84 -3.65
CA PRO A 67 -18.58 13.02 -4.47
C PRO A 67 -17.22 13.71 -4.20
N VAL A 68 -16.47 13.23 -3.22
CA VAL A 68 -15.21 13.86 -2.78
C VAL A 68 -14.02 13.11 -3.39
N THR A 69 -13.13 13.85 -4.05
CA THR A 69 -11.81 13.34 -4.46
C THR A 69 -10.75 13.92 -3.56
N TRP A 70 -9.94 13.06 -2.96
CA TRP A 70 -8.76 13.38 -2.18
C TRP A 70 -7.53 13.28 -3.08
N TRP A 71 -6.65 14.24 -2.94
CA TRP A 71 -5.44 14.39 -3.73
C TRP A 71 -4.26 14.43 -2.79
N GLU A 72 -3.27 13.61 -3.08
CA GLU A 72 -1.93 13.75 -2.56
C GLU A 72 -1.00 14.12 -3.71
N VAL A 73 -0.26 15.20 -3.49
CA VAL A 73 0.59 15.79 -4.53
C VAL A 73 1.99 15.94 -3.99
N ARG A 74 2.94 15.31 -4.67
CA ARG A 74 4.36 15.48 -4.41
C ARG A 74 4.93 16.51 -5.38
N ALA A 75 5.25 17.70 -4.87
CA ALA A 75 5.93 18.72 -5.65
C ALA A 75 7.35 18.27 -6.01
N LYS A 76 7.81 18.66 -7.21
CA LYS A 76 9.15 18.32 -7.70
C LYS A 76 10.25 19.12 -6.98
N SER A 77 10.09 20.44 -6.96
CA SER A 77 11.13 21.37 -6.50
C SER A 77 10.65 22.33 -5.40
N VAL A 78 9.34 22.41 -5.17
CA VAL A 78 8.73 23.38 -4.25
C VAL A 78 8.48 22.73 -2.88
N ARG A 79 8.88 23.44 -1.82
CA ARG A 79 8.36 23.19 -0.47
C ARG A 79 7.15 24.08 -0.22
N PHE A 80 6.06 23.47 0.21
CA PHE A 80 4.87 24.22 0.62
C PHE A 80 5.11 24.93 1.94
N ARG A 81 4.16 25.78 2.36
CA ARG A 81 4.26 26.53 3.63
C ARG A 81 4.41 25.64 4.87
N ASN A 82 4.05 24.37 4.76
CA ASN A 82 4.26 23.35 5.79
C ASN A 82 5.71 22.81 5.86
N GLY A 83 6.62 23.28 5.00
CA GLY A 83 8.01 22.82 4.92
C GLY A 83 8.22 21.50 4.15
N GLN A 84 7.14 20.86 3.70
CA GLN A 84 7.18 19.59 2.97
C GLN A 84 7.01 19.82 1.46
N ASN A 85 7.46 18.89 0.64
CA ASN A 85 7.10 18.82 -0.77
C ASN A 85 5.80 18.02 -1.00
N LEU A 86 4.99 17.86 0.06
CA LEU A 86 3.76 17.08 0.06
C LEU A 86 2.56 17.97 0.36
N LEU A 87 1.58 17.98 -0.54
CA LEU A 87 0.32 18.69 -0.38
C LEU A 87 -0.84 17.70 -0.43
N HIS A 88 -1.70 17.78 0.59
CA HIS A 88 -2.96 17.08 0.65
C HIS A 88 -4.10 18.08 0.47
N PHE A 89 -5.02 17.79 -0.44
CA PHE A 89 -6.26 18.55 -0.56
C PHE A 89 -7.40 17.66 -1.04
N ARG A 90 -8.63 18.18 -0.93
CA ARG A 90 -9.82 17.51 -1.47
C ARG A 90 -10.63 18.45 -2.33
N THR A 91 -11.30 17.86 -3.32
CA THR A 91 -12.25 18.49 -4.23
C THR A 91 -13.64 17.89 -4.05
N GLU A 92 -14.66 18.74 -4.07
CA GLU A 92 -16.07 18.33 -4.10
C GLU A 92 -16.83 19.29 -5.03
N GLY A 93 -17.19 18.82 -6.22
CA GLY A 93 -17.67 19.68 -7.30
C GLY A 93 -16.68 20.81 -7.63
N LYS A 94 -17.07 22.06 -7.40
CA LYS A 94 -16.25 23.26 -7.65
C LYS A 94 -15.40 23.71 -6.44
N LYS A 95 -15.51 23.06 -5.28
CA LYS A 95 -14.88 23.46 -4.01
C LYS A 95 -13.52 22.80 -3.81
N CYS A 96 -12.56 23.55 -3.28
CA CYS A 96 -11.23 23.10 -2.88
C CYS A 96 -11.05 23.24 -1.36
N LYS A 97 -10.50 22.23 -0.68
CA LYS A 97 -10.04 22.36 0.71
C LYS A 97 -8.66 21.75 0.88
N TRP A 98 -7.67 22.57 1.22
CA TRP A 98 -6.33 22.10 1.55
C TRP A 98 -6.32 21.55 2.97
N SER A 99 -5.75 20.37 3.11
CA SER A 99 -5.71 19.63 4.36
C SER A 99 -4.49 20.03 5.19
N ASN A 100 -3.30 20.07 4.59
CA ASN A 100 -2.02 20.30 5.31
C ASN A 100 -1.33 21.63 4.95
N ARG A 101 -2.08 22.70 4.63
CA ARG A 101 -1.53 23.97 4.10
C ARG A 101 -0.42 24.57 4.95
N ASN A 102 -0.57 24.57 6.27
CA ASN A 102 0.28 25.33 7.19
C ASN A 102 1.08 24.45 8.15
N ARG A 103 0.93 23.12 8.11
CA ARG A 103 1.56 22.21 9.07
C ARG A 103 1.93 20.89 8.39
N PRO A 104 3.12 20.32 8.70
CA PRO A 104 3.46 18.98 8.27
C PRO A 104 2.53 18.00 8.99
N THR A 105 1.88 17.12 8.23
CA THR A 105 1.00 16.08 8.81
C THR A 105 1.07 14.81 7.97
N PHE A 106 0.52 13.74 8.51
CA PHE A 106 0.35 12.49 7.77
C PHE A 106 -0.94 12.55 6.93
N ARG A 107 -0.99 11.65 5.94
CA ARG A 107 -2.07 11.54 4.94
C ARG A 107 -3.45 11.38 5.57
N LEU A 108 -3.53 10.63 6.67
CA LEU A 108 -4.80 10.25 7.31
C LEU A 108 -5.34 11.29 8.31
N ASP A 109 -4.51 12.24 8.77
CA ASP A 109 -4.86 13.16 9.87
C ASP A 109 -6.07 14.06 9.55
N TYR A 110 -6.25 14.39 8.26
CA TYR A 110 -7.33 15.27 7.81
C TYR A 110 -8.47 14.54 7.09
N MET A 111 -8.35 13.23 6.92
CA MET A 111 -9.42 12.41 6.36
C MET A 111 -10.40 12.01 7.48
N PRO A 112 -11.73 12.11 7.27
CA PRO A 112 -12.68 11.46 8.16
C PRO A 112 -12.32 9.98 8.35
N LYS A 113 -12.61 9.41 9.53
CA LYS A 113 -12.25 8.02 9.85
C LYS A 113 -12.67 7.04 8.75
N SER A 114 -13.92 7.09 8.30
CA SER A 114 -14.44 6.23 7.24
C SER A 114 -13.63 6.33 5.93
N THR A 115 -13.30 7.55 5.52
CA THR A 115 -12.46 7.81 4.33
C THR A 115 -11.06 7.23 4.48
N ALA A 116 -10.46 7.34 5.66
CA ALA A 116 -9.13 6.79 5.95
C ALA A 116 -9.14 5.24 5.92
N VAL A 117 -10.20 4.61 6.42
CA VAL A 117 -10.39 3.14 6.31
C VAL A 117 -10.55 2.72 4.85
N ASP A 118 -11.41 3.40 4.09
CA ASP A 118 -11.60 3.13 2.66
C ASP A 118 -10.28 3.28 1.87
N PHE A 119 -9.48 4.28 2.23
CA PHE A 119 -8.15 4.50 1.63
C PHE A 119 -7.21 3.33 1.91
N ALA A 120 -7.10 2.91 3.18
CA ALA A 120 -6.28 1.77 3.56
C ALA A 120 -6.76 0.47 2.87
N MET A 121 -8.07 0.29 2.73
CA MET A 121 -8.64 -0.84 1.99
C MET A 121 -8.21 -0.84 0.53
N GLN A 122 -8.26 0.31 -0.15
CA GLN A 122 -7.82 0.41 -1.56
C GLN A 122 -6.31 0.18 -1.73
N HIS A 123 -5.51 0.45 -0.70
CA HIS A 123 -4.08 0.17 -0.73
C HIS A 123 -3.78 -1.32 -0.56
N TYR A 124 -4.32 -1.95 0.48
CA TYR A 124 -3.96 -3.31 0.87
C TYR A 124 -4.72 -4.41 0.13
N LYS A 125 -5.99 -4.18 -0.20
CA LYS A 125 -6.84 -5.21 -0.83
C LYS A 125 -6.31 -5.68 -2.19
N PRO A 126 -5.83 -4.80 -3.10
CA PRO A 126 -5.26 -5.24 -4.36
C PRO A 126 -4.04 -6.13 -4.18
N MET A 127 -3.18 -5.86 -3.19
CA MET A 127 -2.00 -6.70 -2.90
C MET A 127 -2.44 -8.11 -2.49
N LEU A 128 -3.42 -8.20 -1.58
CA LEU A 128 -3.96 -9.47 -1.12
C LEU A 128 -4.64 -10.25 -2.25
N ASP A 129 -5.41 -9.57 -3.10
CA ASP A 129 -6.13 -10.19 -4.22
C ASP A 129 -5.18 -10.59 -5.36
N ALA A 130 -4.11 -9.83 -5.62
CA ALA A 130 -3.05 -10.21 -6.54
C ALA A 130 -2.35 -11.49 -6.07
N CYS A 131 -1.99 -11.58 -4.79
CA CYS A 131 -1.41 -12.79 -4.22
C CYS A 131 -2.31 -14.02 -4.45
N LYS A 132 -3.63 -13.89 -4.21
CA LYS A 132 -4.58 -14.99 -4.41
C LYS A 132 -4.66 -15.43 -5.87
N THR A 133 -4.64 -14.47 -6.79
CA THR A 133 -4.67 -14.72 -8.23
C THR A 133 -3.43 -15.50 -8.68
N ILE A 134 -2.24 -15.07 -8.24
CA ILE A 134 -0.96 -15.70 -8.59
C ILE A 134 -0.84 -17.11 -7.99
N ASN A 135 -1.30 -17.30 -6.74
CA ASN A 135 -1.09 -18.53 -5.98
C ASN A 135 -2.32 -19.45 -5.95
N ARG A 136 -3.17 -19.41 -6.98
CA ARG A 136 -4.46 -20.14 -7.04
C ARG A 136 -4.37 -21.66 -6.85
N SER A 137 -3.22 -22.26 -7.12
CA SER A 137 -2.98 -23.71 -6.98
C SER A 137 -2.60 -24.14 -5.56
N VAL A 138 -2.36 -23.19 -4.64
CA VAL A 138 -2.00 -23.50 -3.25
C VAL A 138 -3.22 -24.01 -2.49
N LYS A 139 -3.09 -25.20 -1.87
CA LYS A 139 -4.16 -25.90 -1.12
C LYS A 139 -4.89 -25.02 -0.09
N ASN A 140 -4.23 -23.99 0.45
CA ASN A 140 -4.85 -22.95 1.29
C ASN A 140 -4.34 -21.55 0.90
N VAL A 141 -4.67 -21.12 -0.31
CA VAL A 141 -4.24 -19.82 -0.87
C VAL A 141 -4.57 -18.63 0.05
N LYS A 142 -5.71 -18.65 0.74
CA LYS A 142 -6.10 -17.57 1.66
C LYS A 142 -5.12 -17.45 2.83
N ALA A 143 -4.86 -18.54 3.55
CA ALA A 143 -3.91 -18.52 4.67
C ALA A 143 -2.47 -18.27 4.21
N PHE A 144 -2.10 -18.76 3.02
CA PHE A 144 -0.82 -18.45 2.41
C PHE A 144 -0.66 -16.94 2.20
N CYS A 145 -1.59 -16.30 1.49
CA CYS A 145 -1.49 -14.88 1.16
C CYS A 145 -1.62 -13.95 2.36
N VAL A 146 -2.43 -14.31 3.37
CA VAL A 146 -2.47 -13.55 4.63
C VAL A 146 -1.10 -13.58 5.31
N ARG A 147 -0.47 -14.76 5.43
CA ARG A 147 0.86 -14.86 6.04
C ARG A 147 1.94 -14.16 5.23
N ASP A 148 1.87 -14.25 3.91
CA ASP A 148 2.82 -13.57 3.02
C ASP A 148 2.72 -12.04 3.17
N MET A 149 1.49 -11.52 3.17
CA MET A 149 1.24 -10.10 3.43
C MET A 149 1.72 -9.66 4.82
N GLN A 150 1.46 -10.46 5.86
CA GLN A 150 1.97 -10.17 7.22
C GLN A 150 3.49 -10.12 7.29
N LYS A 151 4.19 -10.99 6.54
CA LYS A 151 5.66 -10.93 6.43
C LYS A 151 6.12 -9.67 5.70
N GLY A 152 5.48 -9.31 4.59
CA GLY A 152 5.82 -8.10 3.84
C GLY A 152 5.58 -6.80 4.62
N LEU A 153 4.76 -6.86 5.67
CA LEU A 153 4.42 -5.74 6.53
C LEU A 153 5.25 -5.64 7.83
N GLN A 154 6.22 -6.53 8.04
CA GLN A 154 7.06 -6.50 9.24
C GLN A 154 7.78 -5.15 9.41
N GLY A 155 7.85 -4.65 10.66
CA GLY A 155 8.46 -3.36 10.98
C GLY A 155 7.63 -2.13 10.57
N SER A 156 6.45 -2.30 10.00
CA SER A 156 5.60 -1.18 9.56
C SER A 156 4.96 -0.44 10.74
N ILE A 157 4.74 0.86 10.55
CA ILE A 157 3.95 1.69 11.45
C ILE A 157 2.54 1.80 10.86
N PHE A 158 1.53 1.58 11.68
CA PHE A 158 0.13 1.59 11.28
C PHE A 158 -0.66 2.65 12.05
N PHE A 159 -1.60 3.28 11.37
CA PHE A 159 -2.68 4.04 11.98
C PHE A 159 -3.88 3.14 12.32
N PRO A 160 -4.76 3.53 13.26
CA PRO A 160 -5.89 2.72 13.67
C PRO A 160 -6.82 2.33 12.51
N GLU A 161 -6.95 3.19 11.49
CA GLU A 161 -7.77 2.94 10.31
C GLU A 161 -7.14 1.89 9.38
N GLU A 162 -5.81 1.83 9.32
CA GLU A 162 -5.11 0.77 8.59
C GLU A 162 -5.28 -0.56 9.31
N VAL A 163 -5.23 -0.56 10.65
CA VAL A 163 -5.52 -1.74 11.47
C VAL A 163 -6.95 -2.21 11.24
N GLU A 164 -7.93 -1.29 11.21
CA GLU A 164 -9.34 -1.61 10.94
C GLU A 164 -9.50 -2.23 9.54
N ALA A 165 -8.88 -1.64 8.52
CA ALA A 165 -8.87 -2.17 7.16
C ALA A 165 -8.26 -3.58 7.09
N LEU A 166 -7.04 -3.76 7.61
CA LEU A 166 -6.33 -5.05 7.64
C LEU A 166 -7.12 -6.12 8.39
N THR A 167 -7.73 -5.76 9.52
CA THR A 167 -8.58 -6.67 10.31
C THR A 167 -9.80 -7.14 9.51
N SER A 168 -10.43 -6.24 8.75
CA SER A 168 -11.56 -6.60 7.86
C SER A 168 -11.15 -7.63 6.80
N MET A 169 -9.88 -7.59 6.37
CA MET A 169 -9.26 -8.54 5.44
C MET A 169 -8.72 -9.82 6.11
N LYS A 170 -8.95 -9.99 7.42
CA LYS A 170 -8.46 -11.11 8.23
C LYS A 170 -6.94 -11.15 8.37
N ILE A 171 -6.30 -9.98 8.35
CA ILE A 171 -4.88 -9.80 8.66
C ILE A 171 -4.81 -9.29 10.10
N ASP A 172 -4.19 -10.07 10.99
CA ASP A 172 -3.98 -9.67 12.38
C ASP A 172 -2.69 -8.86 12.47
N VAL A 173 -2.83 -7.54 12.68
CA VAL A 173 -1.70 -6.63 12.83
C VAL A 173 -0.89 -6.92 14.07
N ASN A 174 -1.51 -7.40 15.16
CA ASN A 174 -0.80 -7.70 16.41
C ASN A 174 0.18 -8.88 16.26
N SER A 175 -0.05 -9.73 15.27
CA SER A 175 0.85 -10.85 14.92
C SER A 175 2.00 -10.43 13.99
N ILE A 176 2.03 -9.19 13.49
CA ILE A 176 3.08 -8.69 12.61
C ILE A 176 4.27 -8.23 13.45
N GLN A 177 5.37 -8.97 13.34
CA GLN A 177 6.59 -8.69 14.10
C GLN A 177 7.14 -7.29 13.84
N GLY A 178 7.49 -6.60 14.93
CA GLY A 178 8.09 -5.26 14.89
C GLY A 178 7.15 -4.14 14.45
N SER A 179 5.87 -4.44 14.21
CA SER A 179 4.89 -3.42 13.87
C SER A 179 4.53 -2.56 15.08
N ARG A 180 4.12 -1.31 14.80
CA ARG A 180 3.66 -0.37 15.83
C ARG A 180 2.38 0.30 15.37
N ILE A 181 1.43 0.44 16.29
CA ILE A 181 0.21 1.24 16.05
C ILE A 181 0.41 2.60 16.71
N ILE A 182 0.20 3.67 15.96
CA ILE A 182 0.31 5.04 16.47
C ILE A 182 -1.02 5.78 16.31
N SER A 183 -1.38 6.59 17.30
CA SER A 183 -2.57 7.44 17.18
C SER A 183 -2.30 8.61 16.22
N ARG A 184 -3.36 9.13 15.61
CA ARG A 184 -3.30 10.35 14.76
C ARG A 184 -2.66 11.56 15.46
N SER A 185 -2.73 11.60 16.79
CA SER A 185 -2.24 12.71 17.62
C SER A 185 -0.81 12.56 18.13
N GLU A 186 -0.22 11.36 18.12
CA GLU A 186 1.14 11.13 18.68
C GLU A 186 2.27 11.65 17.78
N ASN A 187 1.95 12.09 16.56
CA ASN A 187 2.88 12.81 15.69
C ASN A 187 2.83 14.36 15.86
N ILE A 188 2.12 14.86 16.88
CA ILE A 188 1.95 16.29 17.19
C ILE A 188 2.77 16.69 18.44
N LYS A 189 3.99 16.16 18.60
CA LYS A 189 4.94 16.67 19.58
C LYS A 189 6.26 17.02 18.91
#